data_AF-A0AAW1D3X6-F1
#
_entry.id   AF-A0AAW1D3X6-F1
#
_cell.length_a   1.000
_cell.length_b   1.000
_cell.length_c   1.000
_cell.angle_alpha   90.00
_cell.angle_beta   90.00
_cell.angle_gamma   90.00
#
_symmetry.space_group_name_H-M   'P 1'
#
loop_
_entity.id
_entity.type
_entity.pdbx_description
1 polymer ?
#
loop_
_entity_poly.entity_id
_entity_poly.type
_entity_poly.pdbx_seq_one_letter_code
_entity_poly.pdbx_strand_id
1 'polypeptide(L)'
;MVEYFFHRACQIAEDKFVEEMKAKMSEDEKRKKVKGILMGMQQCDHIIEIAFPVRRDNGCYEMITGYRAQHSTHRTPCKGGKIF
;
A
#
# COMPACT_ATOMS: atom_id res chain seq x y z
N MET A 1 0.76 -3.76 12.88
CA MET A 1 0.13 -2.66 13.65
C MET A 1 -0.83 -1.83 12.79
N VAL A 2 -0.42 -1.31 11.63
CA VAL A 2 -1.33 -0.57 10.73
C VAL A 2 -2.37 -1.48 10.06
N GLU A 3 -1.96 -2.68 9.66
CA GLU A 3 -2.87 -3.67 9.04
C GLU A 3 -4.04 -4.07 9.93
N TYR A 4 -3.87 -4.04 11.25
CA TYR A 4 -4.95 -4.34 12.20
C TYR A 4 -6.12 -3.37 12.04
N PHE A 5 -5.84 -2.08 11.89
CA PHE A 5 -6.88 -1.07 11.68
C PHE A 5 -7.57 -1.25 10.33
N PHE A 6 -6.80 -1.64 9.30
CA PHE A 6 -7.35 -1.95 7.98
C PHE A 6 -8.30 -3.16 8.04
N HIS A 7 -7.90 -4.27 8.66
CA HIS A 7 -8.74 -5.45 8.81
C HIS A 7 -9.99 -5.17 9.63
N ARG A 8 -9.87 -4.37 10.70
CA ARG A 8 -11.03 -3.96 11.50
C ARG A 8 -12.01 -3.11 10.68
N ALA A 9 -11.51 -2.20 9.86
CA ALA A 9 -12.36 -1.40 8.97
C ALA A 9 -13.03 -2.27 7.90
N CYS A 10 -12.31 -3.25 7.34
CA CYS A 10 -12.88 -4.20 6.37
C CYS A 10 -14.06 -4.98 6.94
N GLN A 11 -13.95 -5.49 8.18
CA GLN A 11 -15.04 -6.22 8.85
C GLN A 11 -16.34 -5.41 9.00
N ILE A 12 -16.23 -4.08 9.14
CA ILE A 12 -17.39 -3.20 9.34
C ILE A 12 -17.97 -2.76 7.99
N ALA A 13 -17.11 -2.53 6.99
CA ALA A 13 -17.51 -1.95 5.71
C ALA A 13 -17.87 -2.96 4.62
N GLU A 14 -17.51 -4.25 4.79
CA GLU A 14 -17.68 -5.29 3.76
C GLU A 14 -19.14 -5.46 3.31
N ASP A 15 -20.09 -5.52 4.26
CA ASP A 15 -21.52 -5.68 3.93
C ASP A 15 -22.03 -4.52 3.08
N LYS A 16 -21.66 -3.29 3.43
CA LYS A 16 -22.04 -2.09 2.70
C LYS A 16 -21.47 -2.07 1.27
N PHE A 17 -20.22 -2.51 1.10
CA PHE A 17 -19.61 -2.60 -0.23
C PHE A 17 -20.27 -3.65 -1.12
N VAL A 18 -20.78 -4.74 -0.54
CA VAL A 18 -21.50 -5.79 -1.29
C VAL A 18 -22.86 -5.27 -1.76
N GLU A 19 -23.59 -4.54 -0.90
CA GLU A 19 -24.88 -3.92 -1.22
C GLU A 19 -24.76 -2.86 -2.33
N GLU A 20 -23.77 -1.97 -2.25
CA GLU A 20 -23.56 -0.89 -3.22
C GLU A 20 -23.01 -1.37 -4.57
N MET A 21 -22.56 -2.62 -4.67
CA MET A 21 -21.95 -3.16 -5.88
C MET A 21 -22.98 -3.38 -7.01
N LYS A 22 -22.98 -2.46 -7.97
CA LYS A 22 -23.85 -2.43 -9.17
C LYS A 22 -23.48 -3.46 -10.24
N ALA A 23 -23.16 -4.69 -9.84
CA ALA A 23 -22.83 -5.78 -10.76
C ALA A 23 -23.95 -6.83 -10.79
N LYS A 24 -24.31 -7.30 -12.00
CA LYS A 24 -25.23 -8.44 -12.21
C LYS A 24 -24.46 -9.75 -11.96
N MET A 25 -24.27 -10.09 -10.70
CA MET A 25 -23.57 -11.30 -10.23
C MET A 25 -24.26 -11.79 -8.95
N SER A 26 -24.06 -13.07 -8.62
CA SER A 26 -24.59 -13.64 -7.38
C SER A 26 -23.99 -12.94 -6.15
N GLU A 27 -24.70 -12.94 -5.01
CA GLU A 27 -24.21 -12.28 -3.79
C GLU A 27 -22.87 -12.86 -3.30
N ASP A 28 -22.69 -14.18 -3.44
CA ASP A 28 -21.42 -14.86 -3.14
C ASP A 28 -20.26 -14.38 -4.01
N GLU A 29 -20.50 -14.15 -5.31
CA GLU A 29 -19.48 -13.61 -6.21
C GLU A 29 -19.14 -12.16 -5.89
N LYS A 30 -20.13 -11.35 -5.50
CA LYS A 30 -19.90 -9.97 -5.03
C LYS A 30 -18.99 -9.96 -3.82
N ARG A 31 -19.29 -10.78 -2.80
CA ARG A 31 -18.46 -10.93 -1.59
C ARG A 31 -17.04 -11.34 -1.92
N LYS A 32 -16.86 -12.37 -2.74
CA LYS A 32 -15.52 -12.81 -3.18
C LYS A 32 -14.76 -11.69 -3.89
N LYS A 33 -15.43 -10.92 -4.75
CA LYS A 33 -14.82 -9.82 -5.49
C LYS A 33 -14.43 -8.65 -4.59
N VAL A 34 -15.33 -8.22 -3.69
CA VAL A 34 -15.05 -7.17 -2.69
C VAL A 34 -13.84 -7.57 -1.84
N LYS A 35 -13.84 -8.81 -1.32
CA LYS A 35 -12.72 -9.34 -0.53
C LYS A 35 -11.41 -9.35 -1.31
N GLY A 36 -11.44 -9.73 -2.59
CA GLY A 36 -10.26 -9.70 -3.46
C GLY A 36 -9.71 -8.28 -3.65
N ILE A 37 -10.57 -7.28 -3.84
CA ILE A 37 -10.16 -5.87 -3.96
C ILE A 37 -9.52 -5.39 -2.65
N LEU A 38 -10.14 -5.67 -1.50
CA LEU A 38 -9.61 -5.29 -0.19
C LEU A 38 -8.25 -5.95 0.08
N MET A 39 -8.08 -7.22 -0.28
CA MET A 39 -6.78 -7.90 -0.18
C MET A 39 -5.71 -7.24 -1.06
N GLY A 40 -6.06 -6.80 -2.27
CA GLY A 40 -5.16 -6.06 -3.14
C GLY A 40 -4.72 -4.71 -2.57
N MET A 41 -5.64 -3.99 -1.92
CA MET A 41 -5.36 -2.69 -1.30
C MET A 41 -4.41 -2.79 -0.08
N GLN A 42 -4.25 -3.97 0.51
CA GLN A 42 -3.41 -4.13 1.70
C GLN A 42 -1.92 -4.03 1.40
N GLN A 43 -1.47 -4.53 0.24
CA GLN A 43 -0.04 -4.65 -0.08
C GLN A 43 0.51 -3.34 -0.65
N CYS A 44 1.82 -3.12 -0.50
CA CYS A 44 2.49 -2.01 -1.19
C CYS A 44 2.78 -2.40 -2.64
N ASP A 45 2.39 -1.54 -3.58
CA ASP A 45 2.68 -1.75 -5.01
C ASP A 45 4.18 -1.82 -5.30
N HIS A 46 4.96 -0.90 -4.73
CA HIS A 46 6.40 -0.80 -4.99
C HIS A 46 7.19 -0.48 -3.72
N ILE A 47 8.31 -1.17 -3.53
CA ILE A 47 9.29 -0.87 -2.48
C ILE A 47 10.66 -0.84 -3.16
N ILE A 48 11.41 0.22 -2.94
CA ILE A 48 12.79 0.35 -3.42
C ILE A 48 13.73 0.55 -2.24
N GLU A 49 14.82 -0.23 -2.26
CA GLU A 49 16.00 -0.06 -1.43
C GLU A 49 17.14 0.41 -2.35
N ILE A 50 17.85 1.45 -1.92
CA ILE A 50 18.94 2.04 -2.69
C ILE A 50 20.14 2.19 -1.75
N ALA A 51 21.29 1.66 -2.16
CA ALA A 51 22.57 1.92 -1.53
C ALA A 51 23.44 2.73 -2.49
N PHE A 52 23.95 3.88 -2.05
CA PHE A 52 24.79 4.74 -2.88
C PHE A 52 25.97 5.34 -2.10
N PRO A 53 27.15 5.45 -2.73
CA PRO A 53 28.32 6.06 -2.10
C PRO A 53 28.19 7.58 -2.05
N VAL A 54 28.58 8.17 -0.92
CA VAL A 54 28.73 9.61 -0.75
C VAL A 54 30.15 9.90 -0.27
N ARG A 55 30.82 10.85 -0.93
CA ARG A 55 32.10 11.38 -0.47
C ARG A 55 31.85 12.39 0.64
N ARG A 56 32.40 12.14 1.83
CA ARG A 56 32.33 13.01 3.00
C ARG A 56 33.37 14.12 2.91
N ASP A 57 33.22 15.14 3.76
CA ASP A 57 34.11 16.32 3.78
C ASP A 57 35.58 15.95 4.09
N ASN A 58 35.81 14.87 4.84
CA ASN A 58 37.14 14.33 5.13
C ASN A 58 37.78 13.54 3.97
N GLY A 59 37.10 13.46 2.82
CA GLY A 59 37.57 12.74 1.64
C GLY A 59 37.28 11.23 1.62
N CYS A 60 36.75 10.66 2.71
CA CYS A 60 36.35 9.25 2.75
C CYS A 60 35.01 9.03 2.02
N TYR A 61 34.82 7.83 1.48
CA TYR A 61 33.54 7.39 0.93
C TYR A 61 32.76 6.61 1.98
N GLU A 62 31.47 6.91 2.09
CA GLU A 62 30.54 6.21 2.96
C GLU A 62 29.34 5.73 2.15
N MET A 63 28.87 4.52 2.45
CA MET A 63 27.68 3.96 1.81
C MET A 63 26.43 4.38 2.59
N ILE A 64 25.49 5.05 1.92
CA ILE A 64 24.19 5.41 2.50
C ILE A 64 23.12 4.50 1.92
N THR A 65 22.33 3.89 2.80
CA THR A 65 21.15 3.10 2.42
C THR A 65 19.89 3.93 2.63
N GLY A 66 19.02 3.95 1.63
CA GLY A 66 17.72 4.62 1.66
C GLY A 66 16.61 3.69 1.20
N TYR A 67 15.41 3.92 1.74
CA TYR A 67 14.21 3.15 1.41
C TYR A 67 13.08 4.08 0.95
N ARG A 68 12.28 3.61 -0.01
CA ARG A 68 11.02 4.28 -0.37
C ARG A 68 9.95 3.24 -0.73
N ALA A 69 8.85 3.26 0.02
CA ALA A 69 7.66 2.50 -0.30
C ALA A 69 6.61 3.41 -0.97
N GLN A 70 6.01 2.92 -2.05
CA GLN A 70 4.80 3.47 -2.65
C GLN A 70 3.68 2.47 -2.39
N HIS A 71 2.75 2.83 -1.51
CA HIS A 71 1.71 1.90 -1.06
C HIS A 71 0.67 1.64 -2.15
N SER A 72 0.19 2.69 -2.83
CA SER A 72 -0.84 2.54 -3.85
C SER A 72 -0.70 3.57 -4.96
N THR A 73 -0.89 3.09 -6.20
CA THR A 73 -0.81 3.87 -7.45
C THR A 73 -2.18 4.13 -8.07
N HIS A 74 -3.29 3.77 -7.40
CA HIS A 74 -4.66 4.01 -7.89
C HIS A 74 -4.92 5.50 -8.20
N ARG A 75 -4.16 6.41 -7.56
CA ARG A 75 -4.15 7.84 -7.84
C ARG A 75 -2.71 8.35 -7.97
N THR A 76 -2.41 9.01 -9.08
CA THR A 76 -1.09 9.60 -9.37
C THR A 76 -1.12 11.12 -9.24
N PRO A 77 -0.06 11.77 -8.71
CA PRO A 77 1.18 11.18 -8.17
C PRO A 77 1.05 10.66 -6.73
N CYS A 78 1.92 9.72 -6.34
CA CYS A 78 2.06 9.27 -4.95
C CYS A 78 2.58 10.38 -4.04
N LYS A 79 2.05 10.49 -2.82
CA LYS A 79 2.44 11.48 -1.81
C LYS A 79 3.00 10.81 -0.56
N GLY A 80 4.09 11.34 -0.02
CA GLY A 80 4.74 10.84 1.19
C GLY A 80 5.98 11.66 1.56
N GLY A 81 6.30 11.70 2.86
CA GLY A 81 7.47 12.43 3.39
C GLY A 81 8.79 11.68 3.19
N LYS A 82 9.88 12.33 3.62
CA LYS A 82 11.20 11.70 3.79
C LYS A 82 11.57 11.78 5.27
N ILE A 83 12.09 10.70 5.81
CA ILE A 83 12.61 10.64 7.18
C ILE A 83 14.11 10.38 7.04
N PHE A 84 14.91 11.15 7.76
CA PHE A 84 16.37 11.06 7.78
C PHE A 84 16.84 10.52 9.13
#